data_AF-A0A7W9YZT5-F1
#
_entry.id   AF-A0A7W9YZT5-F1
#
_cell.length_a   1.000
_cell.length_b   1.000
_cell.length_c   1.000
_cell.angle_alpha   90.00
_cell.angle_beta   90.00
_cell.angle_gamma   90.00
#
_symmetry.space_group_name_H-M   'P 1'
#
loop_
_entity.id
_entity.type
_entity.pdbx_description
1 polymer ?
#
loop_
_entity_poly.entity_id
_entity_poly.type
_entity_poly.pdbx_seq_one_letter_code
_entity_poly.pdbx_strand_id
1 'polypeptide(L)'
;MIIFVSRTYRISKDGERKLAYTHAFDTGSAWFSIACQSMKLGYHAHGMEGMDREKAVRVLGIPDGYRVEAACAIGRLAAKETLPDDLREREVQSQRKPLSEVAFEGRFIGQE
;
A
#
# COMPACT_ATOMS: atom_id res chain seq x y z
N MET A 1 12.23 1.06 -6.40
CA MET A 1 10.82 1.45 -6.18
C MET A 1 9.93 0.44 -6.87
N ILE A 2 8.87 0.01 -6.21
CA ILE A 2 7.87 -0.94 -6.75
C ILE A 2 6.53 -0.19 -6.84
N ILE A 3 5.76 -0.43 -7.91
CA ILE A 3 4.42 0.14 -8.08
C ILE A 3 3.40 -0.99 -7.97
N PHE A 4 2.40 -0.79 -7.09
CA PHE A 4 1.28 -1.71 -6.95
C PHE A 4 0.17 -1.31 -7.89
N VAL A 5 -0.27 -2.27 -8.70
CA VAL A 5 -1.33 -2.09 -9.67
C VAL A 5 -2.35 -3.19 -9.46
N SER A 6 -3.62 -2.82 -9.41
CA SER A 6 -4.73 -3.76 -9.27
C SER A 6 -5.55 -3.80 -10.56
N ARG A 7 -6.13 -4.96 -10.88
CA ARG A 7 -7.10 -5.06 -11.98
C ARG A 7 -8.48 -4.69 -11.45
N THR A 8 -9.16 -3.73 -12.07
CA THR A 8 -10.45 -3.21 -11.61
C THR A 8 -11.64 -4.11 -11.99
N TYR A 9 -11.40 -5.18 -12.76
CA TYR A 9 -12.42 -6.10 -13.23
C TYR A 9 -12.00 -7.56 -13.11
N ARG A 10 -12.99 -8.45 -13.07
CA ARG A 10 -12.86 -9.91 -13.21
C ARG A 10 -13.49 -10.32 -14.54
N ILE A 11 -13.04 -11.44 -15.08
CA ILE A 11 -13.62 -12.03 -16.30
C ILE A 11 -14.48 -13.21 -15.86
N SER A 12 -15.75 -13.22 -16.26
CA SER A 12 -16.65 -14.35 -15.98
C SER A 12 -16.29 -15.57 -16.83
N LYS A 13 -16.93 -16.71 -16.56
CA LYS A 13 -16.78 -17.90 -17.41
C LYS A 13 -17.20 -17.66 -18.88
N ASP A 14 -18.12 -16.73 -19.10
CA ASP A 14 -18.66 -16.38 -20.42
C ASP A 14 -17.83 -15.28 -21.13
N GLY A 15 -16.72 -14.83 -20.52
CA GLY A 15 -15.86 -13.78 -21.08
C GLY A 15 -16.26 -12.35 -20.72
N GLU A 16 -17.38 -12.16 -20.02
CA GLU A 16 -17.88 -10.84 -19.62
C GLU A 16 -17.00 -10.18 -18.54
N ARG A 17 -16.73 -8.88 -18.69
CA ARG A 17 -16.01 -8.09 -17.68
C ARG A 17 -16.98 -7.62 -16.60
N LYS A 18 -16.69 -7.94 -15.34
CA LYS A 18 -17.45 -7.48 -14.18
C LYS A 18 -16.56 -6.69 -13.23
N LEU A 19 -17.08 -5.63 -12.63
CA LEU A 19 -16.35 -4.82 -11.66
C LEU A 19 -15.85 -5.69 -10.49
N ALA A 20 -14.58 -5.52 -10.13
CA ALA A 20 -13.93 -6.26 -9.06
C ALA A 20 -13.92 -5.40 -7.79
N TYR A 21 -15.03 -5.28 -7.06
CA TYR A 21 -15.16 -4.34 -5.94
C TYR A 21 -14.03 -4.36 -4.89
N THR A 22 -13.44 -5.52 -4.62
CA THR A 22 -12.38 -5.69 -3.60
C THR A 22 -10.97 -5.54 -4.15
N HIS A 23 -10.78 -5.20 -5.42
CA HIS A 23 -9.48 -5.23 -6.09
C HIS A 23 -8.36 -4.47 -5.34
N ALA A 24 -8.70 -3.32 -4.79
CA ALA A 24 -7.81 -2.49 -3.99
C ALA A 24 -7.46 -3.14 -2.64
N PHE A 25 -8.47 -3.68 -1.96
CA PHE A 25 -8.33 -4.36 -0.67
C PHE A 25 -7.49 -5.63 -0.79
N ASP A 26 -7.74 -6.41 -1.85
CA ASP A 26 -6.98 -7.62 -2.17
C ASP A 26 -5.50 -7.27 -2.47
N THR A 27 -5.27 -6.19 -3.21
CA THR A 27 -3.91 -5.68 -3.48
C THR A 27 -3.24 -5.13 -2.22
N GLY A 28 -3.99 -4.52 -1.31
CA GLY A 28 -3.52 -4.09 0.00
C GLY A 28 -3.02 -5.26 0.86
N SER A 29 -3.68 -6.42 0.78
CA SER A 29 -3.25 -7.65 1.45
C SER A 29 -1.95 -8.21 0.85
N ALA A 30 -1.80 -8.15 -0.47
CA ALA A 30 -0.55 -8.50 -1.15
C ALA A 30 0.61 -7.56 -0.74
N TRP A 31 0.35 -6.25 -0.66
CA TRP A 31 1.30 -5.26 -0.14
C TRP A 31 1.76 -5.60 1.29
N PHE A 32 0.83 -5.88 2.20
CA PHE A 32 1.18 -6.23 3.58
C PHE A 32 2.06 -7.49 3.65
N SER A 33 1.77 -8.49 2.82
CA SER A 33 2.58 -9.70 2.72
C SER A 33 4.02 -9.40 2.28
N ILE A 34 4.20 -8.50 1.31
CA ILE A 34 5.52 -8.04 0.86
C ILE A 34 6.25 -7.29 1.98
N ALA A 35 5.56 -6.42 2.72
CA ALA A 35 6.15 -5.69 3.84
C ALA A 35 6.63 -6.65 4.93
N CYS A 36 5.81 -7.62 5.33
CA CYS A 36 6.18 -8.66 6.28
C CYS A 36 7.39 -9.49 5.81
N GLN A 37 7.40 -9.91 4.54
CA GLN A 37 8.50 -10.71 4.01
C GLN A 37 9.79 -9.89 3.91
N SER A 38 9.70 -8.61 3.56
CA SER A 38 10.85 -7.71 3.53
C SER A 38 11.51 -7.63 4.91
N MET A 39 10.71 -7.43 5.96
CA MET A 39 11.20 -7.41 7.35
C MET A 39 11.84 -8.73 7.76
N LYS A 40 11.23 -9.88 7.41
CA LYS A 40 11.80 -11.20 7.68
C LYS A 40 13.16 -11.41 7.02
N LEU A 41 13.41 -10.79 5.87
CA LEU A 41 14.67 -10.87 5.13
C LEU A 41 15.69 -9.80 5.57
N GLY A 42 15.40 -8.99 6.60
CA GLY A 42 16.27 -7.91 7.06
C GLY A 42 16.21 -6.63 6.24
N TYR A 43 15.15 -6.45 5.45
CA TYR A 43 14.85 -5.22 4.70
C TYR A 43 13.68 -4.46 5.33
N HIS A 44 13.54 -3.19 4.98
CA HIS A 44 12.40 -2.34 5.34
C HIS A 44 11.65 -1.97 4.07
N ALA A 45 10.32 -2.05 4.14
CA ALA A 45 9.43 -1.60 3.08
C ALA A 45 8.67 -0.36 3.54
N HIS A 46 8.73 0.72 2.75
CA HIS A 46 8.03 1.97 3.01
C HIS A 46 7.01 2.22 1.90
N GLY A 47 5.71 2.20 2.25
CA GLY A 47 4.61 2.48 1.33
C GLY A 47 4.42 3.98 1.12
N MET A 48 4.11 4.39 -0.11
CA MET A 48 4.01 5.79 -0.52
C MET A 48 2.74 6.01 -1.35
N GLU A 49 2.00 7.05 -0.99
CA GLU A 49 0.87 7.54 -1.78
C GLU A 49 1.25 8.72 -2.70
N GLY A 50 2.17 9.57 -2.25
CA GLY A 50 2.57 10.83 -2.91
C GLY A 50 3.37 10.62 -4.20
N MET A 51 2.76 10.02 -5.21
CA MET A 51 3.35 9.77 -6.53
C MET A 51 2.42 10.19 -7.67
N ASP A 52 3.00 10.49 -8.83
CA ASP A 52 2.26 10.79 -10.05
C ASP A 52 1.72 9.50 -10.69
N ARG A 53 0.43 9.23 -10.44
CA ARG A 53 -0.26 8.03 -10.90
C ARG A 53 -0.42 7.99 -12.41
N GLU A 54 -0.71 9.12 -13.06
CA GLU A 54 -0.85 9.18 -14.51
C GLU A 54 0.48 8.94 -15.22
N LYS A 55 1.56 9.54 -14.71
CA LYS A 55 2.90 9.29 -15.22
C LYS A 55 3.31 7.83 -15.03
N ALA A 56 2.96 7.20 -13.91
CA ALA A 56 3.20 5.78 -13.72
C ALA A 56 2.46 4.91 -14.75
N VAL A 57 1.19 5.22 -15.05
CA VAL A 57 0.44 4.54 -16.12
C VAL A 57 1.16 4.67 -17.47
N ARG A 58 1.56 5.89 -17.85
CA ARG A 58 2.24 6.15 -19.13
C ARG A 58 3.60 5.46 -19.23
N VAL A 59 4.45 5.61 -18.21
CA VAL A 59 5.84 5.11 -18.23
C VAL A 59 5.89 3.59 -18.14
N LEU A 60 4.98 2.97 -17.38
CA LEU A 60 4.95 1.52 -17.20
C LEU A 60 4.05 0.81 -18.23
N GLY A 61 3.38 1.56 -19.12
CA GLY A 61 2.47 0.98 -20.11
C GLY A 61 1.30 0.21 -19.48
N ILE A 62 0.74 0.73 -18.38
CA ILE A 62 -0.35 0.06 -17.66
C ILE A 62 -1.61 0.12 -18.55
N PRO A 63 -2.21 -1.03 -18.90
CA PRO A 63 -3.37 -1.06 -19.78
C PRO A 63 -4.66 -0.64 -19.08
N ASP A 64 -5.69 -0.35 -19.87
CA ASP A 64 -7.02 -0.04 -19.36
C ASP A 64 -7.59 -1.15 -18.46
N GLY A 65 -8.38 -0.74 -17.47
CA GLY A 65 -8.96 -1.65 -16.48
C GLY A 65 -7.98 -2.06 -15.38
N TYR A 66 -6.89 -1.32 -15.22
CA TYR A 66 -5.99 -1.40 -14.09
C TYR A 66 -5.89 -0.04 -13.38
N ARG A 67 -5.63 -0.07 -12.07
CA ARG A 67 -5.46 1.12 -11.24
C ARG A 67 -4.13 1.07 -10.49
N VAL A 68 -3.40 2.17 -10.53
CA VAL A 68 -2.21 2.38 -9.67
C VAL A 68 -2.69 2.65 -8.25
N GLU A 69 -2.35 1.77 -7.32
CA GLU A 69 -2.77 1.86 -5.92
C GLU A 69 -1.79 2.68 -5.07
N ALA A 70 -0.53 2.25 -5.07
CA ALA A 70 0.53 2.84 -4.25
C ALA A 70 1.91 2.50 -4.83
N ALA A 71 2.94 3.17 -4.31
CA ALA A 71 4.33 2.79 -4.50
C ALA A 71 4.93 2.23 -3.20
N CYS A 72 6.05 1.53 -3.30
CA CYS A 72 6.92 1.32 -2.15
C CYS A 72 8.41 1.40 -2.50
N ALA A 73 9.20 1.77 -1.49
CA ALA A 73 10.64 1.60 -1.48
C ALA A 73 10.98 0.41 -0.57
N ILE A 74 11.89 -0.45 -1.04
CA ILE A 74 12.43 -1.55 -0.23
C ILE A 74 13.94 -1.40 -0.19
N GLY A 75 14.51 -1.42 1.01
CA GLY A 75 15.93 -1.21 1.21
C GLY A 75 16.39 -1.64 2.60
N ARG A 76 17.66 -1.43 2.90
CA ARG A 76 18.20 -1.58 4.25
C ARG A 76 18.15 -0.23 4.96
N LEU A 77 17.91 -0.27 6.27
CA LEU A 77 17.91 0.94 7.08
C LEU A 77 19.31 1.56 7.06
N ALA A 78 19.39 2.85 6.78
CA ALA A 78 20.62 3.63 6.86
C ALA A 78 20.69 4.35 8.21
N ALA A 79 21.87 4.91 8.54
CA ALA A 79 22.02 5.79 9.69
C ALA A 79 21.09 7.01 9.53
N LYS A 80 20.26 7.30 10.54
CA LYS A 80 19.27 8.40 10.51
C LYS A 80 19.94 9.77 10.32
N GLU A 81 21.22 9.88 10.66
CA GLU A 81 22.06 11.06 10.49
C GLU A 81 22.26 11.43 9.02
N THR A 82 21.98 10.50 8.10
CA THR A 82 22.00 10.74 6.65
C THR A 82 20.74 11.46 6.15
N LEU A 83 19.70 11.57 6.99
CA LEU A 83 18.46 12.26 6.66
C LEU A 83 18.54 13.76 6.98
N PRO A 84 17.85 14.62 6.22
CA PRO A 84 17.54 15.99 6.61
C PRO A 84 16.86 16.05 7.98
N ASP A 85 17.03 17.16 8.71
CA ASP A 85 16.62 17.28 10.12
C ASP A 85 15.13 16.96 10.34
N ASP A 86 14.24 17.44 9.46
CA ASP A 86 12.79 17.22 9.54
C ASP A 86 12.39 15.75 9.35
N LEU A 87 13.10 15.02 8.48
CA LEU A 87 12.90 13.58 8.27
C LEU A 87 13.55 12.77 9.38
N ARG A 88 14.71 13.19 9.88
CA ARG A 88 15.43 12.51 10.97
C ARG A 88 14.63 12.51 12.26
N GLU A 89 13.94 13.60 12.59
CA GLU A 89 13.04 13.68 13.75
C GLU A 89 11.85 12.71 13.64
N ARG A 90 11.42 12.39 12.41
CA ARG A 90 10.30 11.49 12.12
C ARG A 90 10.71 10.03 11.95
N GLU A 91 12.00 9.72 11.93
CA GLU A 91 12.55 8.36 11.83
C GLU A 91 12.42 7.60 13.16
N VAL A 92 11.18 7.52 13.64
CA VAL A 92 10.78 6.86 14.89
C VAL A 92 9.58 5.95 14.60
N GLN A 93 9.46 4.87 15.35
CA GLN A 93 8.34 3.95 15.18
C GLN A 93 7.02 4.61 15.57
N SER A 94 6.08 4.64 14.62
CA SER A 94 4.72 5.12 14.86
C SER A 94 3.99 4.28 15.91
N GLN A 95 3.22 4.96 16.77
CA GLN A 95 2.32 4.29 17.71
C GLN A 95 1.04 3.81 17.01
N ARG A 96 0.24 3.02 17.70
CA ARG A 96 -1.10 2.60 17.24
C ARG A 96 -2.15 3.10 18.22
N LYS A 97 -3.35 3.38 17.70
CA LYS A 97 -4.52 3.63 18.53
C LYS A 97 -4.81 2.42 19.43
N PRO A 98 -5.37 2.63 20.63
CA PRO A 98 -5.94 1.57 21.44
C PRO A 98 -6.93 0.70 20.65
N LEU A 99 -6.98 -0.61 20.96
CA LEU A 99 -7.85 -1.55 20.25
C LEU A 99 -9.34 -1.15 20.35
N SER A 100 -9.75 -0.62 21.51
CA SER A 100 -11.12 -0.14 21.76
C SER A 100 -11.55 1.02 20.86
N GLU A 101 -10.61 1.70 20.19
CA GLU A 101 -10.92 2.76 19.23
C GLU A 101 -11.12 2.25 17.80
N VAL A 102 -10.75 1.01 17.50
CA VAL A 102 -10.77 0.46 16.12
C VAL A 102 -11.51 -0.88 15.98
N ALA A 103 -11.86 -1.54 17.08
CA ALA A 103 -12.61 -2.79 17.10
C ALA A 103 -13.84 -2.68 18.00
N PHE A 104 -15.01 -2.97 17.42
CA PHE A 104 -16.31 -2.79 18.08
C PHE A 104 -17.15 -4.06 17.97
N GLU A 105 -17.78 -4.45 19.08
CA GLU A 105 -18.72 -5.57 19.09
C GLU A 105 -20.14 -5.11 18.69
N GLY A 106 -20.80 -5.88 17.83
CA GLY A 106 -22.20 -5.68 17.47
C GLY A 106 -22.45 -4.54 16.48
N ARG A 107 -22.28 -3.29 16.90
CA ARG A 107 -22.61 -2.10 16.10
C ARG A 107 -21.42 -1.15 15.94
N PHE A 108 -21.43 -0.38 14.87
CA PHE A 108 -20.44 0.66 14.65
C PHE A 108 -20.64 1.80 15.66
N ILE A 109 -19.60 2.11 16.44
CA ILE A 109 -19.58 3.18 17.44
C ILE A 109 -18.36 4.12 17.27
N GLY A 110 -17.68 4.02 16.13
CA GLY A 110 -16.57 4.92 15.82
C GLY A 110 -17.06 6.36 15.85
N GLN A 111 -16.42 7.18 16.68
CA GLN A 111 -16.59 8.63 16.66
C GLN A 111 -15.70 9.21 15.54
N GLU A 112 -16.01 10.41 15.05
CA GLU A 112 -15.12 11.16 14.14
C GLU A 112 -13.74 11.40 14.78
#